data_AF-A0A821G365-F1
#
_entry.id   AF-A0A821G365-F1
#
_cell.length_a   1.000
_cell.length_b   1.000
_cell.length_c   1.000
_cell.angle_alpha   90.00
_cell.angle_beta   90.00
_cell.angle_gamma   90.00
#
_symmetry.space_group_name_H-M   'P 1'
#
loop_
_entity.id
_entity.type
_entity.pdbx_description
1 polymer ?
#
loop_
_entity_poly.entity_id
_entity_poly.type
_entity_poly.pdbx_seq_one_letter_code
_entity_poly.pdbx_strand_id
1 'polypeptide(L)'
;LICALAKSETKMNVSLLMEVRDMQIELAMIRQDIHAHPEMATEEQRTSALVASKLKEWGLTVTEGVGRLGVVGTLKSLKPGNRSIDLRADMDAL
;
A
#
# COMPACT_ATOMS: atom_id res chain seq x y z
N LEU A 1 -23.25 -31.84 14.89
CA LEU A 1 -22.09 -31.35 15.67
C LEU A 1 -21.34 -30.37 14.77
N ILE A 2 -21.74 -29.10 14.74
CA ILE A 2 -21.37 -28.02 15.67
C ILE A 2 -20.03 -27.38 15.26
N CYS A 3 -20.09 -26.04 15.10
CA CYS A 3 -19.01 -25.06 15.04
C CYS A 3 -18.16 -25.02 13.76
N ALA A 4 -18.04 -23.91 13.03
CA ALA A 4 -18.49 -22.56 13.27
C ALA A 4 -18.61 -21.82 11.93
N LEU A 5 -19.83 -21.37 11.64
CA LEU A 5 -20.04 -20.20 10.79
C LEU A 5 -19.39 -19.02 11.50
N ALA A 6 -18.13 -18.74 11.16
CA ALA A 6 -17.53 -17.45 11.45
C ALA A 6 -18.21 -16.43 10.53
N LYS A 7 -19.43 -16.03 10.91
CA LYS A 7 -20.00 -14.74 10.50
C LYS A 7 -19.10 -13.68 11.13
N SER A 8 -18.01 -13.30 10.45
CA SER A 8 -17.43 -11.99 10.74
C SER A 8 -18.36 -10.97 10.11
N GLU A 9 -19.27 -10.42 10.90
CA GLU A 9 -19.94 -9.18 10.54
C GLU A 9 -18.87 -8.14 10.29
N THR A 10 -18.58 -7.87 9.02
CA THR A 10 -17.69 -6.80 8.61
C THR A 10 -18.39 -5.49 8.98
N LYS A 11 -18.19 -5.02 10.21
CA LYS A 11 -18.47 -3.63 10.57
C LYS A 11 -17.54 -2.78 9.71
N MET A 12 -18.05 -2.36 8.56
CA MET A 12 -17.42 -1.36 7.72
C MET A 12 -17.21 -0.13 8.60
N ASN A 13 -15.97 0.15 8.97
CA ASN A 13 -15.69 1.27 9.84
C ASN A 13 -15.87 2.56 9.03
N VAL A 14 -17.00 3.22 9.21
CA VAL A 14 -17.36 4.44 8.46
C VAL A 14 -16.35 5.56 8.70
N SER A 15 -15.70 5.62 9.87
CA SER A 15 -14.64 6.62 10.13
C SER A 15 -13.41 6.37 9.25
N LEU A 16 -12.99 5.11 9.11
CA LEU A 16 -11.87 4.73 8.25
C LEU A 16 -12.17 5.04 6.78
N LEU A 17 -13.41 4.82 6.33
CA LEU A 17 -13.81 5.18 4.97
C LEU A 17 -13.76 6.69 4.73
N MET A 18 -14.09 7.52 5.73
CA MET A 18 -13.96 8.97 5.64
C MET A 18 -12.48 9.39 5.57
N GLU A 19 -11.63 8.83 6.44
CA GLU A 19 -10.18 9.10 6.44
C GLU A 19 -9.53 8.74 5.09
N VAL A 20 -9.84 7.57 4.52
CA VAL A 20 -9.36 7.18 3.19
C VAL A 20 -9.90 8.09 2.09
N ARG A 21 -11.14 8.59 2.24
CA ARG A 21 -11.73 9.53 1.28
C ARG A 21 -10.98 10.86 1.29
N ASP A 22 -10.55 11.34 2.44
CA ASP A 22 -9.80 12.59 2.55
C ASP A 22 -8.42 12.49 1.86
N MET A 23 -7.83 11.30 1.82
CA MET A 23 -6.59 11.03 1.07
C MET A 23 -6.76 11.02 -0.45
N GLN A 24 -8.00 11.05 -0.99
CA GLN A 24 -8.25 10.93 -2.43
C GLN A 24 -7.52 12.00 -3.25
N ILE A 25 -7.44 13.23 -2.75
CA ILE A 25 -6.78 14.33 -3.45
C ILE A 25 -5.28 14.07 -3.55
N GLU A 26 -4.64 13.69 -2.45
CA GLU A 26 -3.21 13.37 -2.42
C GLU A 26 -2.88 12.19 -3.35
N LEU A 27 -3.67 11.11 -3.28
CA LEU A 27 -3.48 9.93 -4.13
C LEU A 27 -3.68 10.27 -5.62
N ALA A 28 -4.63 11.14 -5.95
CA ALA A 28 -4.83 11.61 -7.32
C ALA A 28 -3.65 12.43 -7.82
N MET A 29 -3.07 13.30 -6.98
CA MET A 29 -1.87 14.07 -7.30
C MET A 29 -0.65 13.17 -7.50
N ILE A 30 -0.43 12.19 -6.62
CA ILE A 30 0.65 11.21 -6.77
C ILE A 30 0.51 10.46 -8.10
N ARG A 31 -0.71 10.00 -8.41
CA ARG A 31 -0.97 9.31 -9.68
C ARG A 31 -0.67 10.21 -10.88
N GLN A 32 -1.13 11.47 -10.85
CA GLN A 32 -0.86 12.44 -11.93
C GLN A 32 0.63 12.71 -12.10
N ASP A 33 1.38 12.84 -11.01
CA ASP A 33 2.83 13.06 -11.05
C ASP A 33 3.58 11.87 -11.66
N ILE A 34 3.23 10.64 -11.26
CA ILE A 34 3.82 9.41 -11.84
C ILE A 34 3.47 9.31 -13.34
N HIS A 35 2.23 9.62 -13.74
CA HIS A 35 1.83 9.60 -15.15
C HIS A 35 2.47 10.73 -15.98
N ALA A 36 2.74 11.89 -15.38
CA ALA A 36 3.38 13.03 -16.06
C ALA A 36 4.88 12.82 -16.27
N HIS A 37 5.51 12.01 -15.43
CA HIS A 37 6.93 11.68 -15.50
C HIS A 37 7.12 10.15 -15.55
N PRO A 38 6.70 9.50 -16.68
CA PRO A 38 6.86 8.07 -16.83
C PRO A 38 8.35 7.72 -16.92
N GLU A 39 8.76 6.72 -16.16
CA GLU A 39 10.10 6.12 -16.24
C GLU A 39 10.03 4.80 -17.03
N MET A 40 11.10 4.46 -17.73
CA MET A 40 11.18 3.22 -18.50
C MET A 40 11.36 2.00 -17.58
N ALA A 41 10.93 0.84 -18.07
CA ALA A 41 11.10 -0.43 -17.37
C ALA A 41 12.55 -0.61 -16.86
N THR A 42 12.73 -0.84 -15.56
CA THR A 42 14.01 -1.01 -14.84
C THR A 42 14.82 0.24 -14.50
N GLU A 43 14.29 1.43 -14.79
CA GLU A 43 14.87 2.73 -14.44
C GLU A 43 13.97 3.56 -13.50
N GLU A 44 12.95 2.95 -12.87
CA GLU A 44 11.95 3.57 -11.99
C GLU A 44 12.50 4.03 -10.63
N GLN A 45 13.69 4.65 -10.62
CA GLN A 45 14.37 5.09 -9.41
C GLN A 45 13.56 6.18 -8.70
N ARG A 46 12.99 7.13 -9.46
CA ARG A 46 12.18 8.21 -8.88
C ARG A 46 10.88 7.67 -8.32
N THR A 47 10.19 6.80 -9.06
CA THR A 47 8.90 6.23 -8.66
C THR A 47 9.06 5.32 -7.44
N SER A 48 10.08 4.45 -7.43
CA SER A 48 10.42 3.63 -6.27
C SER A 48 10.72 4.50 -5.04
N ALA A 49 11.53 5.55 -5.19
CA ALA A 49 11.87 6.44 -4.08
C ALA A 49 10.63 7.19 -3.54
N LEU A 50 9.74 7.64 -4.43
CA LEU A 50 8.48 8.30 -4.06
C LEU A 50 7.59 7.36 -3.23
N VAL A 51 7.40 6.12 -3.70
CA VAL A 51 6.59 5.11 -3.00
C VAL A 51 7.21 4.75 -1.65
N ALA A 52 8.53 4.54 -1.60
CA ALA A 52 9.23 4.25 -0.36
C ALA A 52 9.10 5.39 0.66
N SER A 53 9.21 6.64 0.22
CA SER A 53 9.03 7.81 1.08
C SER A 53 7.62 7.89 1.63
N LYS A 54 6.60 7.69 0.80
CA LYS A 54 5.19 7.74 1.23
C LYS A 54 4.85 6.62 2.23
N LEU A 55 5.32 5.40 1.98
CA LEU A 55 5.13 4.29 2.91
C LEU A 55 5.81 4.54 4.28
N LYS A 56 6.98 5.18 4.30
CA LYS A 56 7.65 5.59 5.55
C LYS A 56 6.86 6.68 6.26
N GLU A 57 6.36 7.68 5.53
CA GLU A 57 5.54 8.78 6.07
C GLU A 57 4.26 8.25 6.74
N TRP A 58 3.62 7.24 6.14
CA TRP A 58 2.45 6.57 6.71
C TRP A 58 2.77 5.59 7.84
N GLY A 59 4.05 5.48 8.25
CA GLY A 59 4.47 4.70 9.42
C GLY A 59 4.67 3.20 9.17
N LEU A 60 4.81 2.77 7.91
CA LEU A 60 5.15 1.38 7.59
C LEU A 60 6.65 1.12 7.71
N THR A 61 7.00 -0.13 8.03
CA THR A 61 8.39 -0.58 7.88
C THR A 61 8.65 -0.88 6.41
N VAL A 62 9.55 -0.13 5.78
CA VAL A 62 9.79 -0.21 4.33
C VAL A 62 11.09 -0.96 4.04
N THR A 63 11.02 -1.92 3.13
CA THR A 63 12.17 -2.60 2.53
C THR A 63 12.27 -2.21 1.06
N GLU A 64 13.40 -1.65 0.65
CA GLU A 64 13.66 -1.19 -0.72
C GLU A 64 14.65 -2.14 -1.42
N GLY A 65 14.72 -2.07 -2.76
CA GLY A 65 15.67 -2.85 -3.55
C GLY A 65 15.27 -4.30 -3.79
N VAL A 66 14.00 -4.65 -3.58
CA VAL A 66 13.48 -6.00 -3.85
C VAL A 66 13.44 -6.21 -5.36
N GLY A 67 14.28 -7.09 -5.89
CA GLY A 67 14.36 -7.27 -7.35
C GLY A 67 14.80 -6.00 -8.09
N ARG A 68 15.78 -5.26 -7.52
CA ARG A 68 16.39 -4.00 -8.01
C ARG A 68 15.68 -2.72 -7.55
N LEU A 69 14.40 -2.53 -7.90
CA LEU A 69 13.66 -1.28 -7.60
C LEU A 69 12.32 -1.53 -6.87
N GLY A 70 12.01 -2.78 -6.51
CA GLY A 70 10.80 -3.09 -5.77
C GLY A 70 10.82 -2.56 -4.34
N VAL A 71 9.66 -2.16 -3.85
CA VAL A 71 9.44 -1.63 -2.51
C VAL A 71 8.37 -2.46 -1.80
N VAL A 72 8.63 -2.84 -0.56
CA VAL A 72 7.70 -3.60 0.29
C VAL A 72 7.45 -2.83 1.58
N GLY A 73 6.20 -2.43 1.80
CA GLY A 73 5.74 -1.83 3.06
C GLY A 73 5.09 -2.87 3.96
N THR A 74 5.65 -3.08 5.16
CA THR A 74 5.13 -4.03 6.14
C THR A 74 4.44 -3.30 7.29
N LEU A 75 3.16 -3.60 7.51
CA LEU A 75 2.41 -3.20 8.70
C LEU A 75 2.24 -4.41 9.62
N LYS A 76 2.89 -4.38 10.79
CA LYS A 76 2.74 -5.44 11.80
C LYS A 76 1.53 -5.16 12.69
N SER A 77 0.62 -6.12 12.78
CA SER A 77 -0.48 -6.05 13.74
C SER A 77 0.05 -6.14 15.18
N LEU A 78 -0.55 -5.35 16.08
CA LEU A 78 -0.27 -5.44 17.51
C LEU A 78 -0.90 -6.69 18.16
N LYS A 79 -1.81 -7.37 17.46
CA LYS A 79 -2.49 -8.56 17.97
C LYS A 79 -1.69 -9.81 17.62
N PRO A 80 -1.56 -10.77 18.56
CA PRO A 80 -0.92 -12.05 18.27
C PRO A 80 -1.72 -12.82 17.21
N GLY A 81 -1.01 -13.37 16.23
CA GLY A 81 -1.58 -14.14 15.14
C GLY A 81 -0.56 -14.43 14.04
N ASN A 82 -0.86 -15.42 13.19
CA ASN A 82 -0.03 -15.81 12.05
C ASN A 82 -0.68 -15.51 10.69
N ARG A 83 -1.80 -14.77 10.69
CA ARG A 83 -2.49 -14.39 9.46
C ARG A 83 -1.83 -13.17 8.85
N SER A 84 -1.55 -13.23 7.57
CA SER A 84 -1.00 -12.15 6.76
C SER A 84 -1.83 -11.96 5.49
N ILE A 85 -1.92 -10.72 5.03
CA ILE A 85 -2.49 -10.36 3.73
C ILE A 85 -1.40 -9.57 3.01
N ASP A 86 -1.16 -9.91 1.75
CA ASP A 86 -0.26 -9.18 0.87
C ASP A 86 -1.08 -8.42 -0.18
N LEU A 87 -0.70 -7.17 -0.44
CA LEU A 87 -1.32 -6.31 -1.44
C LEU A 87 -0.23 -5.90 -2.43
N ARG A 88 -0.37 -6.37 -3.67
CA ARG A 88 0.56 -6.04 -4.76
C ARG A 88 -0.08 -5.04 -5.70
N ALA A 89 0.69 -4.01 -6.04
CA ALA A 89 0.42 -3.10 -7.13
C ALA A 89 1.72 -2.90 -7.91
N ASP A 90 1.62 -2.86 -9.24
CA ASP A 90 2.75 -2.53 -10.10
C ASP A 90 2.87 -0.99 -10.19
N MET A 91 4.11 -0.50 -10.30
CA MET A 91 4.46 0.92 -10.29
C MET A 91 4.81 1.46 -11.69
N ASP A 92 4.75 0.59 -12.70
CA ASP A 92 5.10 0.88 -14.08
C ASP A 92 3.96 1.64 -14.80
N ALA A 93 4.38 2.54 -15.70
CA ALA A 93 3.46 3.38 -16.46
C ALA A 93 3.15 2.82 -17.86
N LEU A 94 3.72 1.66 -18.25
CA LEU A 94 3.64 1.09 -19.61
C LEU A 94 3.82 -0.42 -19.68
#